data_AF-A0A7C1ICB3-F1
#
_entry.id   AF-A0A7C1ICB3-F1
#
_cell.length_a   1.000
_cell.length_b   1.000
_cell.length_c   1.000
_cell.angle_alpha   90.00
_cell.angle_beta   90.00
_cell.angle_gamma   90.00
#
_symmetry.space_group_name_H-M   'P 1'
#
loop_
_entity.id
_entity.type
_entity.pdbx_description
1 polymer ?
#
loop_
_entity_poly.entity_id
_entity_poly.type
_entity_poly.pdbx_seq_one_letter_code
_entity_poly.pdbx_strand_id
1 'polypeptide(L)'
;MTEDRIVTAEVVRNDPEIIDLVEVANRNLEQAGYTDHGFGHTEVVAKRAKSLMLKLGKDLRRAELTEIAALLHDIGNTVNRYHHAMLGALLAKPILMRLGMPFHEIHEVIAAIGNHHEGEGDP
;
A
#
# COMPACT_ATOMS: atom_id res chain seq x y z
N MET A 1 17.94 17.69 9.93
CA MET A 1 18.10 16.64 8.91
C MET A 1 17.87 15.33 9.63
N THR A 2 16.66 14.78 9.51
CA THR A 2 16.36 13.44 10.03
C THR A 2 17.23 12.44 9.28
N GLU A 3 17.91 11.54 9.98
CA GLU A 3 18.63 10.43 9.36
C GLU A 3 17.69 9.71 8.38
N ASP A 4 18.17 9.46 7.15
CA ASP A 4 17.43 8.68 6.15
C ASP A 4 17.23 7.27 6.68
N ARG A 5 16.10 7.03 7.34
CA ARG A 5 15.72 5.72 7.84
C ARG A 5 15.03 4.98 6.71
N ILE A 6 15.62 3.86 6.29
CA ILE A 6 15.00 2.99 5.30
C ILE A 6 13.70 2.44 5.89
N VAL A 7 12.57 2.84 5.31
CA VAL A 7 11.25 2.29 5.65
C VAL A 7 11.05 1.00 4.88
N THR A 8 10.91 -0.10 5.62
CA THR A 8 10.73 -1.46 5.09
C THR A 8 9.26 -1.84 5.07
N ALA A 9 8.91 -2.88 4.31
CA ALA A 9 7.55 -3.44 4.31
C ALA A 9 7.12 -3.96 5.68
N GLU A 10 8.07 -4.43 6.50
CA GLU A 10 7.82 -4.86 7.87
C GLU A 10 7.46 -3.69 8.79
N VAL A 11 8.15 -2.55 8.68
CA VAL A 11 7.80 -1.33 9.43
C VAL A 11 6.39 -0.87 9.07
N VAL A 12 6.06 -0.84 7.78
CA VAL A 12 4.73 -0.47 7.27
C VAL A 12 3.66 -1.44 7.79
N ARG A 13 3.90 -2.74 7.71
CA ARG A 13 2.96 -3.78 8.16
C ARG A 13 2.62 -3.69 9.65
N ASN A 14 3.60 -3.32 10.47
CA ASN A 14 3.47 -3.29 11.93
C ASN A 14 3.06 -1.91 12.48
N ASP A 15 2.81 -0.93 11.62
CA ASP A 15 2.36 0.39 12.06
C ASP A 15 0.89 0.33 12.51
N PRO A 16 0.55 0.82 13.71
CA PRO A 16 -0.79 0.67 14.28
C PRO A 16 -1.87 1.42 13.49
N GLU A 17 -1.54 2.54 12.83
CA GLU A 17 -2.49 3.27 12.00
C GLU A 17 -2.81 2.48 10.73
N ILE A 18 -1.80 1.85 10.12
CA ILE A 18 -1.99 0.98 8.95
C ILE A 18 -2.82 -0.25 9.31
N ILE A 19 -2.58 -0.85 10.48
CA ILE A 19 -3.35 -2.00 10.97
C ILE A 19 -4.83 -1.65 11.10
N ASP A 20 -5.15 -0.56 11.79
CA ASP A 20 -6.54 -0.12 11.96
C ASP A 20 -7.20 0.24 10.62
N LEU A 21 -6.49 0.91 9.71
CA LEU A 21 -6.99 1.22 8.37
C LEU A 21 -7.34 -0.05 7.58
N VAL A 22 -6.48 -1.07 7.58
CA VAL A 22 -6.75 -2.34 6.88
C VAL A 22 -7.95 -3.05 7.49
N GLU A 23 -8.08 -3.06 8.82
CA GLU A 23 -9.23 -3.67 9.50
C GLU A 23 -10.55 -2.94 9.17
N VAL A 24 -10.56 -1.61 9.21
CA VAL A 24 -11.73 -0.80 8.85
C VAL A 24 -12.09 -1.00 7.36
N ALA A 25 -11.10 -0.99 6.46
CA ALA A 25 -11.30 -1.20 5.04
C ALA A 25 -11.94 -2.57 4.76
N ASN A 26 -11.44 -3.61 5.42
CA ASN A 26 -12.02 -4.95 5.33
C ASN A 26 -13.48 -4.99 5.82
N ARG A 27 -13.77 -4.41 7.00
CA ARG A 27 -15.15 -4.35 7.53
C ARG A 27 -16.12 -3.63 6.59
N ASN A 28 -15.69 -2.52 5.99
CA ASN A 28 -16.51 -1.78 5.04
C ASN A 28 -16.83 -2.61 3.79
N LEU A 29 -15.84 -3.34 3.28
CA LEU A 29 -16.00 -4.21 2.12
C LEU A 29 -16.87 -5.45 2.42
N GLU A 30 -16.72 -6.04 3.60
CA GLU A 30 -17.61 -7.11 4.08
C GLU A 30 -19.08 -6.67 4.11
N GLN A 31 -19.36 -5.45 4.61
CA GLN A 31 -20.71 -4.88 4.61
C GLN A 31 -21.26 -4.65 3.20
N ALA A 32 -20.40 -4.39 2.23
CA ALA A 32 -20.75 -4.25 0.82
C ALA A 32 -20.86 -5.60 0.07
N GLY A 33 -20.66 -6.73 0.76
CA GLY A 33 -20.81 -8.08 0.20
C GLY A 33 -19.53 -8.70 -0.38
N TYR A 34 -18.37 -8.10 -0.14
CA TYR A 34 -17.07 -8.65 -0.51
C TYR A 34 -16.54 -9.62 0.56
N THR A 35 -15.65 -10.54 0.18
CA THR A 35 -15.26 -11.66 1.07
C THR A 35 -14.10 -11.33 2.02
N ASP A 36 -12.90 -11.06 1.50
CA ASP A 36 -11.69 -10.84 2.31
C ASP A 36 -10.78 -9.83 1.60
N HIS A 37 -10.59 -8.70 2.26
CA HIS A 37 -9.68 -7.62 1.88
C HIS A 37 -8.84 -7.16 3.09
N GLY A 38 -8.74 -8.01 4.13
CA GLY A 38 -7.93 -7.77 5.31
C GLY A 38 -6.47 -8.15 5.10
N PHE A 39 -5.73 -8.32 6.20
CA PHE A 39 -4.31 -8.69 6.14
C PHE A 39 -4.03 -9.99 5.39
N GLY A 40 -4.96 -10.96 5.42
CA GLY A 40 -4.83 -12.19 4.64
C GLY A 40 -4.69 -11.91 3.14
N HIS A 41 -5.58 -11.06 2.61
CA HIS A 41 -5.53 -10.58 1.24
C HIS A 41 -4.26 -9.74 0.97
N THR A 42 -4.07 -8.64 1.71
CA THR A 42 -3.01 -7.67 1.39
C THR A 42 -1.60 -8.26 1.54
N GLU A 43 -1.37 -9.16 2.50
CA GLU A 43 -0.07 -9.83 2.64
C GLU A 43 0.23 -10.78 1.48
N VAL A 44 -0.76 -11.54 1.01
CA VAL A 44 -0.58 -12.47 -0.10
C VAL A 44 -0.25 -11.69 -1.38
N VAL A 45 -0.98 -10.60 -1.64
CA VAL A 45 -0.72 -9.71 -2.77
C VAL A 45 0.68 -9.10 -2.66
N ALA A 46 1.05 -8.55 -1.50
CA ALA A 46 2.36 -7.92 -1.29
C ALA A 46 3.53 -8.89 -1.48
N LYS A 47 3.47 -10.08 -0.88
CA LYS A 47 4.51 -11.11 -1.02
C LYS A 47 4.64 -11.58 -2.47
N ARG A 48 3.52 -11.74 -3.18
CA ARG A 48 3.52 -12.13 -4.61
C ARG A 48 4.10 -11.02 -5.49
N ALA A 49 3.73 -9.77 -5.25
CA ALA A 49 4.21 -8.62 -6.02
C ALA A 49 5.73 -8.46 -5.88
N LYS A 50 6.27 -8.54 -4.65
CA LYS A 50 7.71 -8.58 -4.40
C LYS A 50 8.41 -9.74 -5.11
N SER A 51 7.87 -10.95 -4.98
CA SER A 51 8.44 -12.14 -5.62
C SER A 51 8.48 -12.01 -7.13
N LEU A 52 7.43 -11.44 -7.74
CA LEU A 52 7.38 -11.19 -9.18
C LEU A 52 8.46 -10.18 -9.61
N MET A 53 8.60 -9.06 -8.89
CA MET A 53 9.62 -8.05 -9.20
C MET A 53 11.04 -8.63 -9.15
N LEU A 54 11.34 -9.46 -8.14
CA LEU A 54 12.62 -10.15 -8.05
C LEU A 54 12.83 -11.13 -9.21
N LYS A 55 11.80 -11.90 -9.61
CA LYS A 55 11.86 -12.81 -10.76
C LYS A 55 12.07 -12.07 -12.10
N LEU A 56 11.59 -10.83 -12.19
CA LEU A 56 11.82 -9.95 -13.34
C LEU A 56 13.20 -9.26 -13.31
N GLY A 57 14.07 -9.61 -12.35
CA GLY A 57 15.42 -9.08 -12.25
C GLY A 57 15.49 -7.63 -11.72
N LYS A 58 14.43 -7.14 -11.07
CA LYS A 58 14.46 -5.84 -10.39
C LYS A 58 15.23 -5.94 -9.09
N ASP A 59 15.85 -4.84 -8.68
CA ASP A 59 16.60 -4.78 -7.43
C ASP A 59 15.68 -4.95 -6.19
N LEU A 60 16.32 -5.28 -5.07
CA LEU A 60 15.61 -5.57 -3.82
C LEU A 60 14.81 -4.37 -3.32
N ARG A 61 15.31 -3.14 -3.51
CA ARG A 61 14.61 -1.96 -3.01
C ARG A 61 13.36 -1.69 -3.81
N ARG A 62 13.43 -1.75 -5.14
CA ARG A 62 12.26 -1.62 -6.02
C ARG A 62 11.21 -2.70 -5.74
N ALA A 63 11.67 -3.94 -5.49
CA ALA A 63 10.77 -5.02 -5.09
C ALA A 63 10.12 -4.79 -3.71
N GLU A 64 10.83 -4.18 -2.76
CA GLU A 64 10.29 -3.80 -1.45
C GLU A 64 9.32 -2.60 -1.52
N LEU A 65 9.59 -1.59 -2.35
CA LEU A 65 8.62 -0.50 -2.61
C LEU A 65 7.32 -1.03 -3.22
N THR A 66 7.43 -2.05 -4.08
CA THR A 66 6.26 -2.76 -4.62
C THR A 66 5.50 -3.52 -3.53
N GLU A 67 6.20 -4.16 -2.59
CA GLU A 67 5.59 -4.81 -1.42
C GLU A 67 4.83 -3.79 -0.57
N ILE A 68 5.41 -2.61 -0.32
CA ILE A 68 4.79 -1.53 0.44
C ILE A 68 3.54 -1.00 -0.26
N ALA A 69 3.62 -0.71 -1.56
CA ALA A 69 2.46 -0.25 -2.32
C ALA A 69 1.31 -1.27 -2.27
N ALA A 70 1.62 -2.56 -2.43
CA ALA A 70 0.65 -3.64 -2.36
C ALA A 70 0.03 -3.82 -0.96
N LEU A 71 0.80 -3.63 0.13
CA LEU A 71 0.25 -3.65 1.49
C LEU A 71 -0.79 -2.55 1.72
N LEU A 72 -0.58 -1.39 1.08
CA LEU A 72 -1.39 -0.19 1.30
C LEU A 72 -2.49 0.03 0.25
N HIS A 73 -2.53 -0.75 -0.83
CA HIS A 73 -3.31 -0.41 -2.02
C HIS A 73 -4.81 -0.23 -1.75
N ASP A 74 -5.35 -0.97 -0.78
CA ASP A 74 -6.78 -1.02 -0.47
C ASP A 74 -7.21 -0.14 0.71
N ILE A 75 -6.30 0.59 1.37
CA ILE A 75 -6.64 1.39 2.57
C ILE A 75 -7.65 2.51 2.27
N GLY A 76 -7.79 2.91 1.01
CA GLY A 76 -8.81 3.89 0.60
C GLY A 76 -10.25 3.42 0.82
N ASN A 77 -10.49 2.11 0.91
CA ASN A 77 -11.81 1.55 1.23
C ASN A 77 -12.26 1.88 2.67
N THR A 78 -11.38 2.41 3.53
CA THR A 78 -11.79 3.03 4.80
C THR A 78 -12.68 4.25 4.61
N VAL A 79 -12.47 4.99 3.52
CA VAL A 79 -13.20 6.22 3.19
C VAL A 79 -14.34 5.91 2.23
N ASN A 80 -14.03 5.25 1.11
CA ASN A 80 -15.03 4.87 0.11
C ASN A 80 -14.51 3.78 -0.83
N ARG A 81 -15.42 2.96 -1.37
CA ARG A 81 -15.12 2.00 -2.44
C ARG A 81 -14.82 2.70 -3.77
N TYR A 82 -15.60 3.72 -4.10
CA TYR A 82 -15.37 4.54 -5.28
C TYR A 82 -14.08 5.34 -5.08
N HIS A 83 -13.18 5.27 -6.07
CA HIS A 83 -11.89 5.96 -6.01
C HIS A 83 -10.97 5.51 -4.87
N HIS A 84 -11.13 4.29 -4.35
CA HIS A 84 -10.29 3.74 -3.29
C HIS A 84 -8.79 3.77 -3.63
N ALA A 85 -8.40 3.65 -4.90
CA ALA A 85 -7.01 3.77 -5.32
C ALA A 85 -6.45 5.18 -5.05
N MET A 86 -7.14 6.22 -5.54
CA MET A 86 -6.75 7.62 -5.31
C MET A 86 -6.82 8.01 -3.82
N LEU A 87 -7.87 7.59 -3.13
CA LEU A 87 -8.03 7.84 -1.69
C LEU A 87 -6.92 7.13 -0.89
N GLY A 88 -6.59 5.89 -1.25
CA GLY A 88 -5.51 5.13 -0.64
C GLY A 88 -4.15 5.80 -0.82
N ALA A 89 -3.87 6.34 -2.01
CA ALA A 89 -2.66 7.10 -2.27
C ALA A 89 -2.55 8.35 -1.38
N LEU A 90 -3.67 9.06 -1.19
CA LEU A 90 -3.74 10.25 -0.32
C LEU A 90 -3.60 9.92 1.16
N LEU A 91 -4.13 8.78 1.62
CA LEU A 91 -3.96 8.28 2.99
C LEU A 91 -2.53 7.78 3.26
N ALA A 92 -1.91 7.11 2.30
CA ALA A 92 -0.58 6.54 2.44
C ALA A 92 0.51 7.61 2.60
N LYS A 93 0.43 8.72 1.86
CA LYS A 93 1.46 9.78 1.86
C LYS A 93 1.82 10.31 3.27
N PRO A 94 0.88 10.82 4.09
CA PRO A 94 1.20 11.33 5.42
C PRO A 94 1.77 10.25 6.35
N ILE A 95 1.30 9.00 6.23
CA ILE A 95 1.79 7.87 7.02
C ILE A 95 3.26 7.58 6.66
N LEU A 96 3.57 7.47 5.37
CA LEU A 96 4.94 7.21 4.91
C LEU A 96 5.89 8.37 5.24
N MET A 97 5.42 9.62 5.19
CA MET A 97 6.16 10.78 5.67
C MET A 97 6.45 10.69 7.17
N ARG A 98 5.45 10.32 7.99
CA ARG A 98 5.59 10.12 9.44
C ARG A 98 6.60 9.00 9.76
N LEU A 99 6.64 7.94 8.96
CA LEU A 99 7.59 6.84 9.10
C LEU A 99 9.03 7.21 8.65
N GLY A 100 9.23 8.38 8.04
CA GLY A 100 10.54 8.85 7.60
C GLY A 100 10.99 8.33 6.24
N MET A 101 10.07 7.85 5.39
CA MET A 101 10.41 7.41 4.04
C MET A 101 10.89 8.58 3.17
N PRO A 102 11.96 8.42 2.37
CA PRO A 102 12.39 9.43 1.41
C PRO A 102 11.29 9.82 0.42
N PHE A 103 11.17 11.12 0.10
CA PHE A 103 10.09 11.63 -0.74
C PHE A 103 10.01 10.98 -2.13
N HIS A 104 11.14 10.64 -2.75
CA HIS A 104 11.15 10.00 -4.06
C HIS A 104 10.49 8.61 -4.01
N GLU A 105 10.73 7.84 -2.96
CA GLU A 105 10.10 6.53 -2.75
C GLU A 105 8.62 6.66 -2.39
N ILE A 106 8.26 7.67 -1.58
CA ILE A 106 6.85 7.98 -1.30
C ILE A 106 6.11 8.23 -2.61
N HIS A 107 6.66 9.05 -3.50
CA HIS A 107 6.03 9.37 -4.78
C HIS A 107 5.90 8.13 -5.68
N GLU A 108 6.87 7.23 -5.68
CA GLU A 108 6.75 5.95 -6.39
C GLU A 108 5.63 5.06 -5.82
N VAL A 109 5.55 4.95 -4.49
CA VAL A 109 4.54 4.14 -3.80
C VAL A 109 3.14 4.67 -4.06
N ILE A 110 2.90 5.99 -3.86
CA ILE A 110 1.57 6.55 -4.05
C ILE A 110 1.15 6.60 -5.52
N ALA A 111 2.10 6.70 -6.46
CA ALA A 111 1.81 6.57 -7.89
C ALA A 111 1.36 5.15 -8.23
N ALA A 112 2.02 4.13 -7.67
CA ALA A 112 1.61 2.74 -7.84
C ALA A 112 0.23 2.46 -7.22
N ILE A 113 -0.03 2.99 -6.01
CA ILE A 113 -1.35 2.87 -5.35
C ILE A 113 -2.42 3.57 -6.18
N GLY A 114 -2.20 4.81 -6.63
CA GLY A 114 -3.21 5.57 -7.38
C GLY A 114 -3.62 4.94 -8.71
N ASN A 115 -2.74 4.13 -9.31
CA ASN A 115 -2.95 3.52 -10.63
C ASN A 115 -3.32 2.03 -10.59
N HIS A 116 -3.49 1.43 -9.41
CA HIS A 116 -3.64 -0.03 -9.32
C HIS A 116 -5.00 -0.53 -9.82
N HIS A 117 -6.01 0.34 -9.90
CA HIS A 117 -7.36 -0.02 -10.33
C HIS A 117 -7.53 0.20 -11.83
N GLU A 118 -7.94 -0.85 -12.56
CA GLU A 118 -8.00 -0.84 -14.04
C GLU A 118 -8.82 0.29 -14.64
N GLY A 119 -9.91 0.71 -13.99
CA GLY A 119 -10.75 1.82 -14.45
C GLY A 119 -10.24 3.22 -14.13
N GLU A 120 -9.18 3.34 -13.33
CA GLU A 120 -8.64 4.61 -12.83
C GLU A 120 -7.15 4.79 -13.18
N GLY A 121 -6.46 3.73 -13.60
CA GLY A 121 -5.05 3.78 -13.95
C GLY A 121 -4.81 4.40 -15.34
N ASP A 122 -4.02 5.48 -15.38
CA ASP A 122 -3.53 6.12 -16.60
C ASP A 122 -2.05 6.53 -16.35
N PRO A 123 -1.09 6.04 -17.16
CA PRO A 123 0.35 6.18 -16.90
C PRO A 123 0.90 7.60 -16.73
#